data_AF-A0A150P7J8-F1
#
_entry.id   AF-A0A150P7J8-F1
#
_cell.length_a   1.000
_cell.length_b   1.000
_cell.length_c   1.000
_cell.angle_alpha   90.00
_cell.angle_beta   90.00
_cell.angle_gamma   90.00
#
_symmetry.space_group_name_H-M   'P 1'
#
loop_
_entity.id
_entity.type
_entity.pdbx_description
1 polymer ?
#
loop_
_entity_poly.entity_id
_entity_poly.type
_entity_poly.pdbx_seq_one_letter_code
_entity_poly.pdbx_strand_id
1 'polypeptide(L)'
;MPEAPASGSCSPRALDQSATATATATLAIPLDGLTITAPPPEMLSQKNVEAVTGIPARVFLDTIRAPGFPLPVTKLGKLRLVEREAFVAYLRTLAGEPTSRRTAEANERTRVAAVLAAAGLEPVASTRTNRASAPPEGARRGRLPPK
;
A
#
# COMPACT_ATOMS: atom_id res chain seq x y z
N MET A 1 -23.25 -61.97 66.75
CA MET A 1 -22.78 -61.19 65.59
C MET A 1 -22.67 -62.15 64.41
N PRO A 2 -23.40 -61.91 63.31
CA PRO A 2 -23.40 -62.77 62.11
C PRO A 2 -22.37 -62.27 61.09
N GLU A 3 -21.80 -63.15 60.25
CA GLU A 3 -21.48 -62.76 58.86
C GLU A 3 -21.38 -64.00 57.95
N ALA A 4 -21.96 -63.84 56.76
CA ALA A 4 -22.15 -64.81 55.68
C ALA A 4 -20.98 -64.77 54.66
N PRO A 5 -20.96 -65.64 53.63
CA PRO A 5 -19.73 -66.06 52.96
C PRO A 5 -19.45 -65.43 51.58
N ALA A 6 -18.17 -65.53 51.20
CA ALA A 6 -17.59 -65.90 49.90
C ALA A 6 -17.85 -65.10 48.60
N SER A 7 -16.71 -64.85 47.95
CA SER A 7 -16.42 -65.03 46.50
C SER A 7 -16.59 -63.82 45.58
N GLY A 8 -15.54 -63.57 44.79
CA GLY A 8 -15.59 -62.64 43.66
C GLY A 8 -14.21 -62.15 43.24
N SER A 9 -13.43 -63.03 42.59
CA SER A 9 -12.23 -62.60 41.85
C SER A 9 -12.65 -61.77 40.64
N CYS A 10 -11.97 -60.66 40.36
CA CYS A 10 -11.88 -60.09 39.02
C CYS A 10 -10.54 -59.37 38.87
N SER A 11 -9.61 -59.98 38.12
CA SER A 11 -8.53 -59.24 37.49
C SER A 11 -9.10 -58.39 36.36
N PRO A 12 -8.43 -57.28 36.00
CA PRO A 12 -8.37 -56.91 34.61
C PRO A 12 -6.91 -56.89 34.14
N ARG A 13 -6.60 -57.84 33.26
CA ARG A 13 -5.73 -57.56 32.11
C ARG A 13 -6.44 -56.50 31.26
N ALA A 14 -5.80 -55.37 31.02
CA ALA A 14 -6.10 -54.49 29.91
C ALA A 14 -4.79 -53.76 29.57
N LEU A 15 -4.05 -54.32 28.62
CA LEU A 15 -3.96 -53.84 27.24
C LEU A 15 -2.92 -52.73 27.13
N ASP A 16 -1.76 -53.15 26.64
CA ASP A 16 -0.89 -52.36 25.78
C ASP A 16 -1.74 -51.68 24.71
N GLN A 17 -2.23 -50.49 25.03
CA GLN A 17 -2.80 -49.56 24.08
C GLN A 17 -2.05 -48.25 24.32
N SER A 18 -0.88 -48.14 23.68
CA SER A 18 -0.38 -46.83 23.27
C SER A 18 -1.32 -46.29 22.17
N ALA A 19 -2.59 -46.11 22.53
CA ALA A 19 -3.48 -45.25 21.79
C ALA A 19 -3.00 -43.84 22.11
N THR A 20 -2.59 -43.10 21.09
CA THR A 20 -2.47 -41.64 21.20
C THR A 20 -3.87 -41.12 21.57
N ALA A 21 -4.13 -41.04 22.86
CA ALA A 21 -5.39 -40.58 23.40
C ALA A 21 -5.45 -39.08 23.12
N THR A 22 -6.21 -38.69 22.10
CA THR A 22 -6.51 -37.28 21.82
C THR A 22 -7.27 -36.73 23.01
N ALA A 23 -6.56 -36.06 23.91
CA ALA A 23 -7.14 -35.37 25.04
C ALA A 23 -7.70 -34.02 24.57
N THR A 24 -9.02 -33.91 24.53
CA THR A 24 -9.70 -32.65 24.21
C THR A 24 -9.74 -31.77 25.47
N ALA A 25 -9.14 -30.59 25.41
CA ALA A 25 -9.19 -29.59 26.47
C ALA A 25 -9.90 -28.32 25.96
N THR A 26 -10.78 -27.75 26.78
CA THR A 26 -11.45 -26.48 26.47
C THR A 26 -10.65 -25.31 27.03
N LEU A 27 -10.24 -24.39 26.17
CA LEU A 27 -9.54 -23.16 26.55
C LEU A 27 -10.47 -21.97 26.30
N ALA A 28 -10.61 -21.08 27.28
CA ALA A 28 -11.31 -19.82 27.11
C ALA A 28 -10.38 -18.81 26.45
N ILE A 29 -10.68 -18.44 25.19
CA ILE A 29 -9.96 -17.39 24.48
C ILE A 29 -10.81 -16.10 24.58
N PRO A 30 -10.31 -15.03 25.24
CA PRO A 30 -11.00 -13.75 25.25
C PRO A 30 -11.22 -13.23 23.84
N LEU A 31 -12.41 -12.68 23.55
CA LEU A 31 -12.73 -12.10 22.25
C LEU A 31 -11.74 -11.00 21.85
N ASP A 32 -11.29 -10.20 22.82
CA ASP A 32 -10.33 -9.11 22.59
C ASP A 32 -8.91 -9.62 22.24
N GLY A 33 -8.65 -10.91 22.44
CA GLY A 33 -7.41 -11.58 22.04
C GLY A 33 -7.43 -12.15 20.62
N LEU A 34 -8.55 -12.07 19.91
CA LEU A 34 -8.70 -12.59 18.55
C LEU A 34 -8.51 -11.50 17.51
N THR A 35 -7.40 -11.54 16.78
CA THR A 35 -7.17 -10.68 15.61
C THR A 35 -7.51 -11.45 14.33
N ILE A 36 -8.63 -11.13 13.71
CA ILE A 36 -9.02 -11.69 12.40
C ILE A 36 -8.50 -10.74 11.32
N THR A 37 -7.49 -11.18 10.57
CA THR A 37 -6.97 -10.42 9.42
C THR A 37 -7.57 -10.99 8.14
N ALA A 38 -8.41 -10.21 7.46
CA ALA A 38 -8.93 -10.61 6.15
C ALA A 38 -7.83 -10.52 5.08
N PRO A 39 -7.87 -11.40 4.06
CA PRO A 39 -7.03 -11.25 2.88
C PRO A 39 -7.21 -9.87 2.24
N PRO A 40 -6.15 -9.29 1.65
CA PRO A 40 -6.25 -8.02 0.95
C PRO A 40 -7.27 -8.08 -0.19
N PRO A 41 -8.01 -6.99 -0.46
CA PRO A 41 -8.98 -6.96 -1.53
C PRO A 41 -8.31 -7.13 -2.90
N GLU A 42 -8.92 -7.90 -3.78
CA GLU A 42 -8.44 -8.10 -5.16
C GLU A 42 -8.61 -6.84 -6.02
N MET A 43 -9.66 -6.06 -5.74
CA MET A 43 -10.01 -4.86 -6.49
C MET A 43 -9.77 -3.59 -5.68
N LEU A 44 -9.13 -2.61 -6.31
CA LEU A 44 -8.96 -1.27 -5.81
C LEU A 44 -10.10 -0.37 -6.27
N SER A 45 -10.60 0.41 -5.33
CA SER A 45 -11.61 1.43 -5.50
C SER A 45 -11.15 2.71 -4.81
N GLN A 46 -11.88 3.80 -5.03
CA GLN A 46 -11.66 5.06 -4.31
C GLN A 46 -11.64 4.87 -2.78
N LYS A 47 -12.39 3.91 -2.22
CA LYS A 47 -12.53 3.73 -0.77
C LYS A 47 -11.37 2.99 -0.12
N ASN A 48 -10.74 2.04 -0.81
CA ASN A 48 -9.73 1.16 -0.22
C ASN A 48 -8.30 1.43 -0.74
N VAL A 49 -8.15 2.17 -1.83
CA VAL A 49 -6.83 2.38 -2.47
C VAL A 49 -5.80 2.99 -1.52
N GLU A 50 -6.20 3.93 -0.67
CA GLU A 50 -5.30 4.59 0.28
C GLU A 50 -4.82 3.64 1.36
N ALA A 51 -5.71 2.81 1.92
CA ALA A 51 -5.35 1.81 2.91
C ALA A 51 -4.43 0.71 2.33
N VAL A 52 -4.57 0.39 1.05
CA VAL A 52 -3.81 -0.71 0.41
C VAL A 52 -2.47 -0.23 -0.18
N THR A 53 -2.42 0.98 -0.73
CA THR A 53 -1.27 1.46 -1.51
C THR A 53 -0.61 2.71 -0.93
N GLY A 54 -1.25 3.37 0.05
CA GLY A 54 -0.83 4.68 0.56
C GLY A 54 -1.10 5.84 -0.39
N ILE A 55 -1.68 5.60 -1.57
CA ILE A 55 -1.98 6.67 -2.55
C ILE A 55 -3.32 7.32 -2.20
N PRO A 56 -3.37 8.66 -2.10
CA PRO A 56 -4.63 9.37 -1.86
C PRO A 56 -5.68 9.03 -2.93
N ALA A 57 -6.92 8.83 -2.48
CA ALA A 57 -8.04 8.47 -3.35
C ALA A 57 -8.23 9.43 -4.54
N ARG A 58 -7.92 10.72 -4.35
CA ARG A 58 -7.97 11.73 -5.41
C ARG A 58 -6.94 11.46 -6.52
N VAL A 59 -5.69 11.19 -6.14
CA VAL A 59 -4.59 10.89 -7.07
C VAL A 59 -4.91 9.62 -7.85
N PHE A 60 -5.42 8.60 -7.18
CA PHE A 60 -5.91 7.38 -7.84
C PHE A 60 -6.96 7.72 -8.92
N LEU A 61 -8.00 8.47 -8.57
CA LEU A 61 -9.06 8.82 -9.53
C LEU A 61 -8.55 9.63 -10.71
N ASP A 62 -7.68 10.60 -10.47
CA ASP A 62 -7.10 11.44 -11.52
C ASP A 62 -6.21 10.59 -12.45
N THR A 63 -5.44 9.66 -11.89
CA THR A 63 -4.57 8.74 -12.64
C THR A 63 -5.38 7.83 -13.56
N ILE A 64 -6.41 7.15 -13.04
CA ILE A 64 -7.22 6.20 -13.85
C ILE A 64 -8.18 6.90 -14.82
N ARG A 65 -8.33 8.23 -14.72
CA ARG A 65 -9.09 9.06 -15.66
C ARG A 65 -8.19 9.71 -16.71
N ALA A 66 -6.87 9.68 -16.52
CA ALA A 66 -5.95 10.25 -17.46
C ALA A 66 -6.10 9.59 -18.84
N PRO A 67 -6.07 10.37 -19.94
CA PRO A 67 -6.06 9.80 -21.27
C PRO A 67 -4.81 8.92 -21.43
N GLY A 68 -4.97 7.72 -21.99
CA GLY A 68 -3.87 6.78 -22.18
C GLY A 68 -3.47 6.00 -20.93
N PHE A 69 -4.26 6.02 -19.86
CA PHE A 69 -4.03 5.13 -18.72
C PHE A 69 -4.03 3.65 -19.18
N PRO A 70 -2.97 2.88 -18.89
CA PRO A 70 -2.71 1.61 -19.58
C PRO A 70 -3.48 0.41 -18.99
N LEU A 71 -4.04 0.53 -17.79
CA LEU A 71 -4.72 -0.59 -17.13
C LEU A 71 -6.23 -0.57 -17.38
N PRO A 72 -6.88 -1.74 -17.48
CA PRO A 72 -8.33 -1.83 -17.55
C PRO A 72 -8.99 -1.22 -16.32
N VAL A 73 -10.04 -0.41 -16.55
CA VAL A 73 -10.85 0.18 -15.49
C VAL A 73 -12.28 -0.31 -15.62
N THR A 74 -12.71 -1.16 -14.71
CA THR A 74 -14.11 -1.62 -14.63
C THR A 74 -14.98 -0.53 -14.04
N LYS A 75 -16.08 -0.20 -14.73
CA LYS A 75 -17.02 0.85 -14.31
C LYS A 75 -18.34 0.21 -13.87
N LEU A 76 -18.75 0.51 -12.64
CA LEU A 76 -20.06 0.13 -12.11
C LEU A 76 -20.80 1.40 -11.66
N GLY A 77 -21.58 1.99 -12.58
CA GLY A 77 -22.15 3.32 -12.38
C GLY A 77 -21.05 4.37 -12.18
N LYS A 78 -21.00 5.00 -10.99
CA LYS A 78 -19.96 5.97 -10.62
C LYS A 78 -18.70 5.30 -10.04
N LEU A 79 -18.79 4.03 -9.64
CA LEU A 79 -17.69 3.28 -9.07
C LEU A 79 -16.70 2.89 -10.16
N ARG A 80 -15.41 3.04 -9.85
CA ARG A 80 -14.30 2.63 -10.70
C ARG A 80 -13.45 1.64 -9.95
N LEU A 81 -13.19 0.51 -10.59
CA LEU A 81 -12.42 -0.59 -10.03
C LEU A 81 -11.24 -0.90 -10.94
N VAL A 82 -10.09 -1.17 -10.32
CA VAL A 82 -8.87 -1.62 -10.98
C VAL A 82 -8.33 -2.81 -10.20
N GLU A 83 -7.78 -3.80 -10.90
CA GLU A 83 -7.12 -4.93 -10.25
C GLU A 83 -5.92 -4.45 -9.42
N ARG A 84 -5.83 -4.89 -8.17
CA ARG A 84 -4.78 -4.47 -7.24
C ARG A 84 -3.38 -4.78 -7.76
N GLU A 85 -3.16 -5.98 -8.26
CA GLU A 85 -1.81 -6.42 -8.65
C GLU A 85 -1.30 -5.66 -9.86
N ALA A 86 -2.15 -5.51 -10.88
CA ALA A 86 -1.84 -4.70 -12.06
C ALA A 86 -1.55 -3.25 -11.69
N PHE A 87 -2.34 -2.64 -10.79
CA PHE A 87 -2.11 -1.26 -10.35
C PHE A 87 -0.80 -1.11 -9.58
N VAL A 88 -0.48 -2.03 -8.67
CA VAL A 88 0.79 -2.03 -7.94
C VAL A 88 1.98 -2.24 -8.88
N ALA A 89 1.86 -3.13 -9.87
CA ALA A 89 2.89 -3.33 -10.89
C ALA A 89 3.13 -2.03 -11.68
N TYR A 90 2.07 -1.35 -12.10
CA TYR A 90 2.16 -0.04 -12.75
C TYR A 90 2.83 1.03 -11.88
N LEU A 91 2.52 1.09 -10.58
CA LEU A 91 3.21 2.02 -9.69
C LEU A 91 4.70 1.72 -9.56
N ARG A 92 5.07 0.43 -9.54
CA ARG A 92 6.47 0.01 -9.51
C ARG A 92 7.20 0.38 -10.80
N THR A 93 6.57 0.26 -11.97
CA THR A 93 7.18 0.72 -13.23
C THR A 93 7.38 2.23 -13.22
N LEU A 94 6.40 3.00 -12.77
CA LEU A 94 6.52 4.44 -12.61
C LEU A 94 7.63 4.84 -11.62
N ALA A 95 7.84 4.06 -10.56
CA ALA A 95 8.91 4.30 -9.59
C ALA A 95 10.29 3.88 -10.12
N GLY A 96 10.35 2.96 -11.09
CA GLY A 96 11.58 2.53 -11.79
C GLY A 96 11.97 3.41 -12.99
N GLU A 97 11.02 4.07 -13.64
CA GLU A 97 11.21 5.05 -14.71
C GLU A 97 12.08 6.31 -14.39
N PRO A 98 12.09 6.91 -13.18
CA PRO A 98 12.78 8.18 -12.94
C PRO A 98 14.31 8.08 -13.07
N THR A 99 14.90 6.92 -12.85
CA THR A 99 16.33 6.69 -13.11
C THR A 99 16.61 6.61 -14.61
N SER A 100 15.76 5.91 -15.37
CA SER A 100 15.86 5.85 -16.85
C SER A 100 15.68 7.22 -17.49
N ARG A 101 14.66 7.98 -17.07
CA ARG A 101 14.38 9.33 -17.59
C ARG A 101 15.51 10.32 -17.27
N ARG A 102 16.07 10.31 -16.06
CA ARG A 102 17.22 11.17 -15.72
C ARG A 102 18.45 10.82 -16.55
N THR A 103 18.70 9.53 -16.78
CA THR A 103 19.81 9.07 -17.62
C THR A 103 19.59 9.46 -19.09
N ALA A 104 18.37 9.30 -19.61
CA ALA A 104 18.02 9.73 -20.98
C ALA A 104 18.14 11.25 -21.15
N GLU A 105 17.64 12.04 -20.20
CA GLU A 105 17.79 13.51 -20.21
C GLU A 105 19.26 13.95 -20.10
N ALA A 106 20.08 13.24 -19.31
CA ALA A 106 21.53 13.51 -19.23
C ALA A 106 22.26 13.15 -20.52
N ASN A 107 21.93 12.01 -21.14
CA ASN A 107 22.47 11.58 -22.42
C ASN A 107 22.11 12.58 -23.53
N GLU A 108 20.87 13.07 -23.54
CA GLU A 108 20.41 14.06 -24.51
C GLU A 108 21.14 15.39 -24.34
N ARG A 109 21.29 15.88 -23.10
CA ARG A 109 22.10 17.08 -22.83
C ARG A 109 23.54 16.92 -23.30
N THR A 110 24.12 15.73 -23.13
CA THR A 110 25.47 15.42 -23.59
C THR A 110 25.58 15.49 -25.12
N ARG A 111 24.59 14.95 -25.83
CA ARG A 111 24.52 15.03 -27.31
C ARG A 111 24.36 16.48 -27.78
N VAL A 112 23.45 17.23 -27.18
CA VAL A 112 23.23 18.66 -27.49
C VAL A 112 24.51 19.47 -27.24
N ALA A 113 25.18 19.24 -26.12
CA ALA A 113 26.45 19.90 -25.81
C ALA A 113 27.53 19.58 -26.86
N ALA A 114 27.61 18.33 -27.33
CA ALA A 114 28.54 17.94 -28.39
C ALA A 114 28.24 18.64 -29.73
N VAL A 115 26.96 18.79 -30.08
CA VAL A 115 26.53 19.51 -31.30
C VAL A 115 26.86 21.00 -31.20
N LEU A 116 26.63 21.62 -30.04
CA LEU A 116 26.96 23.02 -29.81
C LEU A 116 28.48 23.25 -29.87
N ALA A 117 29.27 22.38 -29.24
CA ALA A 117 30.73 22.44 -29.31
C ALA A 117 31.26 22.29 -30.75
N ALA A 118 30.68 21.38 -31.54
CA ALA A 118 31.01 21.22 -32.96
C ALA A 118 30.67 22.46 -33.80
N ALA A 119 29.68 23.25 -33.37
CA ALA A 119 29.32 24.53 -33.97
C ALA A 119 30.13 25.72 -33.41
N GLY A 120 31.08 25.49 -32.49
CA GLY A 120 31.86 26.54 -31.82
C GLY A 120 31.06 27.38 -30.83
N LEU A 121 29.94 26.86 -30.34
CA LEU A 121 29.03 27.54 -29.41
C LEU A 121 29.13 26.93 -28.01
N GLU A 122 29.20 27.78 -27.00
CA GLU A 122 29.22 27.35 -25.60
C GLU A 122 27.81 27.31 -25.01
N PRO A 123 27.42 26.22 -24.30
CA PRO A 123 26.13 26.16 -23.63
C PRO A 123 26.07 27.16 -22.46
N VAL A 124 25.17 28.14 -22.56
CA VAL A 124 24.91 29.10 -21.48
C VAL A 124 24.14 28.40 -20.36
N ALA A 125 24.70 28.38 -19.16
CA ALA A 125 24.00 27.93 -17.97
C ALA A 125 22.80 28.85 -17.69
N SER A 126 21.61 28.44 -18.11
CA SER A 126 20.37 29.10 -17.70
C SER A 126 20.11 28.75 -16.24
N THR A 127 20.48 29.66 -15.33
CA THR A 127 19.99 29.61 -13.96
C THR A 127 18.48 29.62 -14.01
N ARG A 128 17.87 28.48 -13.68
CA ARG A 128 16.43 28.32 -13.55
C ARG A 128 15.97 29.33 -12.51
N THR A 129 15.46 30.48 -12.96
CA THR A 129 14.78 31.45 -12.11
C THR A 129 13.51 30.80 -11.60
N ASN A 130 13.64 30.11 -10.47
CA ASN A 130 12.51 29.70 -9.67
C ASN A 130 11.89 30.97 -9.06
N ARG A 131 11.19 31.74 -9.89
CA ARG A 131 10.46 32.94 -9.46
C ARG A 131 9.13 32.50 -8.85
N ALA A 132 9.21 31.93 -7.66
CA ALA A 132 8.15 32.06 -6.68
C ALA A 132 8.55 33.24 -5.78
N SER A 133 8.22 34.46 -6.23
CA SER A 133 8.32 35.63 -5.36
C SER A 133 7.28 35.46 -4.26
N ALA A 134 7.72 35.17 -3.04
CA ALA A 134 6.90 35.43 -1.85
C ALA A 134 6.57 36.95 -1.82
N PRO A 135 5.35 37.35 -1.44
CA PRO A 135 5.06 38.76 -1.27
C PRO A 135 5.86 39.29 -0.06
N PRO A 136 6.41 40.51 -0.11
CA PRO A 136 7.05 41.10 1.04
C PRO A 136 6.00 41.35 2.13
N GLU A 137 6.19 40.66 3.25
CA GLU A 137 5.50 40.88 4.51
C GLU A 137 5.91 42.26 5.05
N GLY A 138 4.99 43.23 5.03
CA GLY A 138 5.26 44.54 5.59
C GLY A 138 4.44 45.69 5.01
N ALA A 139 3.12 45.67 5.19
CA ALA A 139 2.32 46.90 5.13
C ALA A 139 1.46 47.01 6.40
N ARG A 140 1.67 48.11 7.10
CA ARG A 140 1.30 48.36 8.49
C ARG A 140 -0.20 48.68 8.63
N ARG A 141 -0.77 48.21 9.75
CA ARG A 141 -1.89 48.76 10.53
C ARG A 141 -2.77 49.83 9.85
N GLY A 142 -4.01 49.45 9.52
CA GLY A 142 -5.16 50.36 9.43
C GLY A 142 -6.19 49.98 10.48
N ARG A 143 -6.26 50.72 11.59
CA ARG A 143 -7.33 50.64 12.60
C ARG A 143 -8.51 51.48 12.10
N LEU A 144 -9.68 50.88 11.93
CA LEU A 144 -10.94 51.62 11.74
C LEU A 144 -11.58 51.89 13.12
N PRO A 145 -12.15 53.08 13.37
CA PRO A 145 -12.88 53.36 14.59
C PRO A 145 -14.29 52.73 14.53
N PRO A 146 -14.86 52.29 15.67
CA PRO A 146 -16.23 51.83 15.72
C PRO A 146 -17.21 53.01 15.60
N LYS A 147 -18.37 52.74 15.00
CA LYS A 147 -19.60 53.53 15.16
C LYS A 147 -20.41 52.93 16.30
#